data_AF-A0A3D9IWC8-F1
#
_entry.id   AF-A0A3D9IWC8-F1
#
_cell.length_a   1.000
_cell.length_b   1.000
_cell.length_c   1.000
_cell.angle_alpha   90.00
_cell.angle_beta   90.00
_cell.angle_gamma   90.00
#
_symmetry.space_group_name_H-M   'P 1'
#
loop_
_entity.id
_entity.type
_entity.pdbx_description
1 polymer ?
#
loop_
_entity_poly.entity_id
_entity_poly.type
_entity_poly.pdbx_seq_one_letter_code
_entity_poly.pdbx_strand_id
1 'polypeptide(L)'
;MDEVYFLRHYISTLKYRSSKAILNTPINYYNFDLGSGVRTPIEILKHMSDVIRYAQTVFDDRIQMVEEISTWDDEVNIFFKELSKLDELIETTGIPQRERIIEQLIQGPLSDAMTHVGQLSMIRRMAGEPIPRENFIKAEIRVE
;
A
#
# COMPACT_ATOMS: atom_id res chain seq x y z
N MET A 1 -21.36 -13.01 -1.06
CA MET A 1 -20.09 -12.31 -0.84
C MET A 1 -20.37 -10.86 -1.17
N ASP A 2 -20.26 -9.98 -0.20
CA ASP A 2 -20.69 -8.58 -0.31
C ASP A 2 -19.53 -7.67 -0.74
N GLU A 3 -19.85 -6.41 -1.03
CA GLU A 3 -18.90 -5.39 -1.50
C GLU A 3 -17.77 -5.15 -0.48
N VAL A 4 -18.07 -5.30 0.81
CA VAL A 4 -17.11 -5.17 1.92
C VAL A 4 -16.03 -6.25 1.82
N TYR A 5 -16.42 -7.50 1.59
CA TYR A 5 -15.45 -8.57 1.38
C TYR A 5 -14.50 -8.26 0.22
N PHE A 6 -15.02 -7.79 -0.93
CA PHE A 6 -14.17 -7.50 -2.09
C PHE A 6 -13.22 -6.32 -1.84
N LEU A 7 -13.66 -5.32 -1.08
CA LEU A 7 -12.81 -4.20 -0.67
C LEU A 7 -11.66 -4.67 0.25
N ARG A 8 -11.98 -5.47 1.27
CA ARG A 8 -10.97 -6.07 2.16
C ARG A 8 -10.02 -6.98 1.38
N HIS A 9 -10.54 -7.78 0.45
CA HIS A 9 -9.72 -8.63 -0.41
C HIS A 9 -8.80 -7.81 -1.34
N TYR A 10 -9.22 -6.63 -1.79
CA TYR A 10 -8.35 -5.70 -2.51
C TYR A 10 -7.20 -5.22 -1.63
N ILE A 11 -7.45 -4.89 -0.35
CA ILE A 11 -6.42 -4.52 0.61
C ILE A 11 -5.42 -5.66 0.83
N SER A 12 -5.89 -6.90 1.04
CA SER A 12 -5.03 -8.09 1.13
C SER A 12 -4.20 -8.30 -0.15
N THR A 13 -4.79 -8.03 -1.31
CA THR A 13 -4.09 -8.10 -2.60
C THR A 13 -3.01 -7.03 -2.70
N LEU A 14 -3.30 -5.79 -2.30
CA LEU A 14 -2.32 -4.71 -2.24
C LEU A 14 -1.17 -5.04 -1.28
N LYS A 15 -1.47 -5.54 -0.08
CA LYS A 15 -0.49 -6.04 0.90
C LYS A 15 0.40 -7.11 0.30
N TYR A 16 -0.19 -8.11 -0.36
CA TYR A 16 0.55 -9.20 -0.98
C TYR A 16 1.48 -8.70 -2.09
N ARG A 17 0.96 -7.89 -3.02
CA ARG A 17 1.73 -7.42 -4.18
C ARG A 17 2.85 -6.46 -3.78
N SER A 18 2.59 -5.56 -2.84
CA SER A 18 3.61 -4.64 -2.30
C SER A 18 4.73 -5.40 -1.58
N SER A 19 4.41 -6.46 -0.83
CA SER A 19 5.42 -7.29 -0.14
C SER A 19 6.49 -7.83 -1.09
N LYS A 20 6.11 -8.17 -2.32
CA LYS A 20 7.04 -8.66 -3.36
C LYS A 20 8.02 -7.57 -3.81
N ALA A 21 7.63 -6.30 -3.72
CA ALA A 21 8.47 -5.18 -4.09
C ALA A 21 9.36 -4.72 -2.92
N ILE A 22 8.84 -4.72 -1.68
CA ILE A 22 9.50 -4.03 -0.54
C ILE A 22 10.21 -4.96 0.46
N LEU A 23 9.93 -6.26 0.46
CA LEU A 23 10.61 -7.20 1.36
C LEU A 23 11.88 -7.77 0.73
N ASN A 24 12.86 -8.10 1.58
CA ASN A 24 14.13 -8.73 1.21
C ASN A 24 14.81 -8.01 0.03
N THR A 25 14.96 -6.69 0.14
CA THR A 25 15.48 -5.82 -0.92
C THR A 25 17.00 -5.71 -0.85
N PRO A 26 17.69 -5.37 -1.96
CA PRO A 26 19.14 -5.21 -1.96
C PRO A 26 19.57 -3.95 -1.18
N ILE A 27 20.83 -3.93 -0.76
CA ILE A 27 21.46 -2.94 0.15
C ILE A 27 21.38 -1.46 -0.29
N ASN A 28 20.88 -1.14 -1.48
CA ASN A 28 20.69 0.25 -1.92
C ASN A 28 19.33 0.52 -2.57
N TYR A 29 18.39 -0.42 -2.51
CA TYR A 29 17.09 -0.27 -3.17
C TYR A 29 16.33 0.95 -2.68
N TYR A 30 16.24 1.12 -1.37
CA TYR A 30 15.36 2.12 -0.77
C TYR A 30 15.77 3.57 -1.07
N ASN A 31 17.06 3.81 -1.33
CA ASN A 31 17.62 5.10 -1.74
C ASN A 31 17.98 5.16 -3.24
N PHE A 32 17.50 4.21 -4.04
CA PHE A 32 17.85 4.17 -5.46
C PHE A 32 17.23 5.37 -6.19
N ASP A 33 18.08 6.32 -6.58
CA ASP A 33 17.71 7.55 -7.29
C ASP A 33 17.76 7.33 -8.81
N LEU A 34 16.61 7.52 -9.47
CA LEU A 34 16.49 7.46 -10.93
C LEU A 34 16.79 8.80 -11.62
N GLY A 35 17.04 9.85 -10.85
CA GLY A 35 17.19 11.21 -11.32
C GLY A 35 15.86 11.85 -11.73
N SER A 36 15.94 13.04 -12.34
CA SER A 36 14.79 13.77 -12.90
C SER A 36 13.64 14.06 -11.92
N GLY A 37 13.94 14.11 -10.61
CA GLY A 37 12.94 14.38 -9.56
C GLY A 37 11.98 13.23 -9.30
N VAL A 38 12.32 12.00 -9.73
CA VAL A 38 11.56 10.80 -9.40
C VAL A 38 11.78 10.47 -7.92
N ARG A 39 10.70 10.16 -7.20
CA ARG A 39 10.78 9.70 -5.80
C ARG A 39 11.59 8.40 -5.71
N THR A 40 12.47 8.33 -4.73
CA THR A 40 13.14 7.11 -4.29
C THR A 40 12.12 6.10 -3.74
N PRO A 41 12.44 4.81 -3.66
CA PRO A 41 11.51 3.82 -3.13
C PRO A 41 11.07 4.08 -1.68
N ILE A 42 11.92 4.63 -0.82
CA ILE A 42 11.51 5.01 0.54
C ILE A 42 10.49 6.16 0.54
N GLU A 43 10.67 7.16 -0.32
CA GLU A 43 9.70 8.25 -0.48
C GLU A 43 8.37 7.76 -1.09
N ILE A 44 8.43 6.82 -2.02
CA ILE A 44 7.22 6.17 -2.56
C ILE A 44 6.51 5.37 -1.47
N LEU A 45 7.22 4.56 -0.69
CA LEU A 45 6.62 3.75 0.36
C LEU A 45 5.99 4.62 1.45
N LYS A 46 6.66 5.70 1.86
CA LYS A 46 6.09 6.65 2.79
C LYS A 46 4.83 7.32 2.23
N HIS A 47 4.86 7.77 0.97
CA HIS A 47 3.68 8.32 0.29
C HIS A 47 2.53 7.30 0.25
N MET A 48 2.83 6.01 0.01
CA MET A 48 1.84 4.94 0.09
C MET A 48 1.23 4.84 1.51
N SER A 49 2.04 4.92 2.57
CA SER A 49 1.53 4.95 3.96
C SER A 49 0.62 6.16 4.21
N ASP A 50 0.98 7.33 3.70
CA ASP A 50 0.18 8.56 3.83
C ASP A 50 -1.19 8.43 3.15
N VAL A 51 -1.25 7.91 1.92
CA VAL A 51 -2.54 7.74 1.22
C VAL A 51 -3.42 6.70 1.89
N ILE A 52 -2.84 5.66 2.50
CA ILE A 52 -3.60 4.69 3.30
C ILE A 52 -4.10 5.33 4.59
N ARG A 53 -3.31 6.17 5.27
CA ARG A 53 -3.80 6.97 6.42
C ARG A 53 -4.92 7.91 6.02
N TYR A 54 -4.81 8.55 4.85
CA TYR A 54 -5.87 9.38 4.31
C TYR A 54 -7.16 8.57 4.10
N ALA A 55 -7.06 7.33 3.61
CA ALA A 55 -8.21 6.43 3.50
C ALA A 55 -8.87 6.15 4.86
N GLN A 56 -8.09 6.02 5.94
CA GLN A 56 -8.62 5.82 7.30
C GLN A 56 -9.45 7.02 7.80
N THR A 57 -9.22 8.23 7.28
CA THR A 57 -9.99 9.44 7.67
C THR A 57 -11.46 9.36 7.30
N VAL A 58 -11.82 8.46 6.39
CA VAL A 58 -13.21 8.11 6.07
C VAL A 58 -13.93 7.50 7.28
N PHE A 59 -13.20 6.87 8.20
CA PHE A 59 -13.75 6.18 9.37
C PHE A 59 -13.52 6.97 10.67
N ASP A 60 -12.41 7.70 10.77
CA ASP A 60 -12.08 8.54 11.93
C ASP A 60 -11.39 9.84 11.48
N ASP A 61 -12.04 10.99 11.69
CA ASP A 61 -11.54 12.30 11.28
C ASP A 61 -10.36 12.81 12.13
N ARG A 62 -10.01 12.11 13.22
CA ARG A 62 -8.89 12.44 14.10
C ARG A 62 -7.56 11.83 13.66
N ILE A 63 -7.54 11.06 12.57
CA ILE A 63 -6.31 10.45 12.04
C ILE A 63 -5.32 11.55 11.64
N GLN A 64 -4.12 11.48 12.22
CA GLN A 64 -3.05 12.45 11.96
C GLN A 64 -2.10 11.97 10.87
N MET A 65 -1.71 12.90 10.02
CA MET A 65 -0.67 12.72 9.01
C MET A 65 0.71 12.78 9.67
N VAL A 66 1.67 12.02 9.14
CA VAL A 66 3.07 12.04 9.59
C VAL A 66 3.90 12.66 8.49
N GLU A 67 4.71 13.65 8.82
CA GLU A 67 5.50 14.38 7.82
C GLU A 67 6.88 13.73 7.58
N GLU A 68 7.49 13.21 8.65
CA GLU A 68 8.85 12.68 8.62
C GLU A 68 8.94 11.29 7.96
N ILE A 69 10.05 11.05 7.26
CA ILE A 69 10.41 9.74 6.72
C ILE A 69 11.32 9.03 7.74
N SER A 70 11.00 7.79 8.07
CA SER A 70 11.80 6.95 8.97
C SER A 70 12.85 6.11 8.22
N THR A 71 13.46 5.15 8.91
CA THR A 71 14.31 4.13 8.27
C THR A 71 13.47 3.22 7.34
N TRP A 72 14.12 2.54 6.39
CA TRP A 72 13.42 1.64 5.46
C TRP A 72 12.60 0.56 6.18
N ASP A 73 13.19 -0.10 7.18
CA ASP A 73 12.51 -1.16 7.92
C ASP A 73 11.30 -0.62 8.71
N ASP A 74 11.42 0.59 9.26
CA ASP A 74 10.30 1.26 9.91
C ASP A 74 9.20 1.64 8.92
N GLU A 75 9.55 2.17 7.74
CA GLU A 75 8.57 2.52 6.71
C GLU A 75 7.82 1.28 6.19
N VAL A 76 8.50 0.15 6.04
CA VAL A 76 7.86 -1.15 5.71
C VAL A 76 6.87 -1.56 6.81
N ASN A 77 7.28 -1.45 8.08
CA ASN A 77 6.41 -1.78 9.22
C ASN A 77 5.21 -0.83 9.32
N ILE A 78 5.43 0.47 9.14
CA ILE A 78 4.40 1.51 9.12
C ILE A 78 3.40 1.19 8.01
N PHE A 79 3.85 0.98 6.78
CA PHE A 79 2.98 0.71 5.65
C PHE A 79 2.05 -0.49 5.89
N PHE A 80 2.61 -1.62 6.36
CA PHE A 80 1.79 -2.80 6.67
C PHE A 80 0.85 -2.58 7.86
N LYS A 81 1.27 -1.81 8.87
CA LYS A 81 0.41 -1.43 9.98
C LYS A 81 -0.77 -0.58 9.51
N GLU A 82 -0.54 0.40 8.64
CA GLU A 82 -1.62 1.26 8.13
C GLU A 82 -2.62 0.50 7.24
N LEU A 83 -2.16 -0.46 6.43
CA LEU A 83 -3.04 -1.35 5.68
C LEU A 83 -3.88 -2.23 6.61
N SER A 84 -3.27 -2.83 7.62
CA SER A 84 -3.97 -3.69 8.58
C SER A 84 -5.00 -2.91 9.38
N LYS A 85 -4.66 -1.68 9.78
CA LYS A 85 -5.60 -0.78 10.46
C LYS A 85 -6.77 -0.35 9.58
N LEU A 86 -6.54 -0.08 8.29
CA LEU A 86 -7.63 0.22 7.36
C LEU A 86 -8.58 -0.98 7.21
N ASP A 87 -8.03 -2.20 7.10
CA ASP A 87 -8.82 -3.43 7.03
C ASP A 87 -9.64 -3.66 8.32
N GLU A 88 -9.02 -3.49 9.49
CA GLU A 88 -9.68 -3.58 10.80
C GLU A 88 -10.82 -2.55 10.94
N LEU A 89 -10.61 -1.30 10.49
CA LEU A 89 -11.66 -0.28 10.50
C LEU A 89 -12.86 -0.70 9.64
N ILE A 90 -12.61 -1.22 8.44
CA ILE A 90 -13.68 -1.71 7.55
C ILE A 90 -14.42 -2.89 8.17
N GLU A 91 -13.71 -3.83 8.78
CA GLU A 91 -14.30 -5.00 9.44
C GLU A 91 -15.15 -4.62 10.65
N THR A 92 -14.62 -3.77 11.53
CA THR A 92 -15.23 -3.48 12.84
C THR A 92 -16.34 -2.44 12.75
N THR A 93 -16.19 -1.44 11.88
CA THR A 93 -17.14 -0.32 11.77
C THR A 93 -18.10 -0.45 10.59
N GLY A 94 -17.77 -1.30 9.61
CA GLY A 94 -18.45 -1.34 8.33
C GLY A 94 -18.20 -0.09 7.50
N ILE A 95 -18.87 0.04 6.35
CA ILE A 95 -18.77 1.22 5.50
C ILE A 95 -19.66 2.34 6.06
N PRO A 96 -19.15 3.57 6.28
CA PRO A 96 -19.97 4.70 6.71
C PRO A 96 -21.17 4.92 5.80
N GLN A 97 -22.32 5.31 6.37
CA GLN A 97 -23.55 5.60 5.62
C GLN A 97 -23.47 6.94 4.86
N ARG A 98 -22.55 7.00 3.90
CA ARG A 98 -22.33 8.10 2.97
C ARG A 98 -22.26 7.51 1.57
N GLU A 99 -22.75 8.27 0.59
CA GLU A 99 -22.74 7.79 -0.79
C GLU A 99 -21.30 7.63 -1.31
N ARG A 100 -21.09 6.60 -2.12
CA ARG A 100 -19.89 6.38 -2.94
C ARG A 100 -18.58 6.11 -2.18
N ILE A 101 -18.63 5.76 -0.90
CA ILE A 101 -17.41 5.55 -0.10
C ILE A 101 -16.54 4.43 -0.66
N ILE A 102 -17.11 3.30 -1.04
CA ILE A 102 -16.36 2.17 -1.60
C ILE A 102 -15.69 2.59 -2.90
N GLU A 103 -16.43 3.26 -3.79
CA GLU A 103 -15.91 3.75 -5.07
C GLU A 103 -14.79 4.76 -4.86
N GLN A 104 -14.93 5.68 -3.90
CA GLN A 104 -13.91 6.68 -3.58
C GLN A 104 -12.64 6.04 -3.01
N LEU A 105 -12.77 5.06 -2.12
CA LEU A 105 -11.63 4.32 -1.57
C LEU A 105 -10.87 3.59 -2.69
N ILE A 106 -11.58 2.92 -3.59
CA ILE A 106 -11.00 2.24 -4.74
C ILE A 106 -10.36 3.25 -5.70
N GLN A 107 -11.08 4.29 -6.11
CA GLN A 107 -10.65 5.28 -7.10
C GLN A 107 -9.42 6.07 -6.65
N GLY A 108 -9.38 6.47 -5.37
CA GLY A 108 -8.34 7.32 -4.82
C GLY A 108 -7.21 6.50 -4.20
N PRO A 109 -7.19 6.35 -2.86
CA PRO A 109 -6.02 5.89 -2.14
C PRO A 109 -5.59 4.47 -2.50
N LEU A 110 -6.53 3.54 -2.74
CA LEU A 110 -6.21 2.14 -3.03
C LEU A 110 -5.65 1.95 -4.45
N SER A 111 -6.16 2.69 -5.45
CA SER A 111 -5.61 2.66 -6.81
C SER A 111 -4.27 3.40 -6.91
N ASP A 112 -4.11 4.51 -6.17
CA ASP A 112 -2.84 5.24 -6.10
C ASP A 112 -1.72 4.36 -5.53
N ALA A 113 -1.98 3.73 -4.36
CA ALA A 113 -1.03 2.80 -3.76
C ALA A 113 -0.70 1.61 -4.69
N MET A 114 -1.69 1.03 -5.37
CA MET A 114 -1.45 -0.06 -6.33
C MET A 114 -0.62 0.39 -7.54
N THR A 115 -0.78 1.63 -8.00
CA THR A 115 0.04 2.22 -9.06
C THR A 115 1.49 2.34 -8.61
N HIS A 116 1.71 2.78 -7.38
CA HIS A 116 3.04 2.87 -6.77
C HIS A 116 3.71 1.50 -6.56
N VAL A 117 2.97 0.41 -6.33
CA VAL A 117 3.53 -0.95 -6.35
C VAL A 117 4.18 -1.27 -7.72
N GLY A 118 3.58 -0.81 -8.82
CA GLY A 118 4.17 -0.94 -10.16
C GLY A 118 5.49 -0.18 -10.31
N GLN A 119 5.55 1.06 -9.80
CA GLN A 119 6.76 1.87 -9.81
C GLN A 119 7.88 1.22 -8.97
N LEU A 120 7.56 0.81 -7.73
CA LEU A 120 8.49 0.10 -6.85
C LEU A 120 9.05 -1.18 -7.50
N SER A 121 8.19 -1.94 -8.18
CA SER A 121 8.57 -3.15 -8.91
C SER A 121 9.53 -2.86 -10.07
N MET A 122 9.30 -1.77 -10.79
CA MET A 122 10.17 -1.32 -11.88
C MET A 122 11.52 -0.83 -11.36
N ILE A 123 11.53 -0.02 -10.29
CA ILE A 123 12.77 0.45 -9.66
C ILE A 123 13.58 -0.74 -9.13
N ARG A 124 12.93 -1.76 -8.54
CA ARG A 124 13.61 -2.94 -8.03
C ARG A 124 14.36 -3.70 -9.13
N ARG A 125 13.74 -3.80 -10.31
CA ARG A 125 14.39 -4.34 -11.52
C ARG A 125 15.58 -3.50 -11.97
N MET A 126 15.46 -2.16 -11.97
CA MET A 126 16.54 -1.25 -12.34
C MET A 126 17.71 -1.30 -11.33
N ALA A 127 17.42 -1.55 -10.06
CA ALA A 127 18.39 -1.79 -8.99
C ALA A 127 19.04 -3.19 -9.04
N GLY A 128 18.75 -4.01 -10.07
CA GLY A 128 19.40 -5.29 -10.31
C GLY A 128 18.72 -6.51 -9.68
N GLU A 129 17.59 -6.34 -8.98
CA GLU A 129 16.85 -7.43 -8.34
C GLU A 129 15.39 -7.51 -8.79
N PRO A 130 15.12 -8.01 -10.01
CA PRO A 130 13.75 -8.13 -10.49
C PRO A 130 12.93 -9.08 -9.63
N ILE A 131 11.69 -8.69 -9.34
CA ILE A 131 10.70 -9.57 -8.69
C ILE A 131 10.48 -10.81 -9.57
N PRO A 132 10.55 -12.04 -9.00
CA PRO A 132 10.26 -13.27 -9.73
C PRO A 132 8.86 -13.26 -10.35
N ARG A 133 8.72 -13.91 -11.51
CA ARG A 133 7.41 -14.04 -12.15
C ARG A 133 6.49 -14.90 -11.27
N GLU A 134 5.27 -14.42 -11.07
CA GLU A 134 4.25 -15.11 -10.28
C GLU A 134 2.90 -15.06 -11.01
N ASN A 135 2.11 -16.12 -10.85
CA ASN A 135 0.73 -16.13 -11.33
C ASN A 135 -0.20 -15.71 -10.19
N PHE A 136 -0.60 -14.44 -10.18
CA PHE A 136 -1.47 -13.89 -9.14
C PHE A 136 -2.88 -14.49 -9.12
N ILE A 137 -3.35 -15.12 -10.21
CA ILE A 137 -4.61 -15.88 -10.20
C ILE A 137 -4.49 -17.14 -9.32
N LYS A 138 -3.27 -17.71 -9.22
CA LYS A 138 -2.98 -18.88 -8.38
C LYS A 138 -2.40 -18.53 -7.02
N ALA A 139 -2.17 -17.25 -6.73
CA ALA A 139 -1.65 -16.83 -5.44
C ALA A 139 -2.72 -17.00 -4.37
N GLU A 140 -2.38 -17.62 -3.25
CA GLU A 140 -3.30 -17.72 -2.11
C GLU A 140 -3.32 -16.40 -1.34
N ILE A 141 -4.26 -15.53 -1.70
CA ILE A 141 -4.53 -14.27 -1.01
C ILE A 141 -5.86 -14.44 -0.28
N ARG A 142 -5.86 -14.23 1.03
CA ARG A 142 -7.06 -14.32 1.87
C ARG A 142 -7.22 -13.01 2.62
N VAL A 143 -8.48 -12.65 2.87
CA VAL A 143 -8.81 -11.61 3.85
C VAL A 143 -8.31 -12.09 5.20
N GLU A 144 -7.61 -11.21 5.92
CA GLU A 144 -7.07 -11.50 7.25
C GLU A 144 -8.16 -11.42 8.33
#